data_AF-A0A9R1XX76-F1
#
_entry.id   AF-A0A9R1XX76-F1
#
_cell.length_a   1.000
_cell.length_b   1.000
_cell.length_c   1.000
_cell.angle_alpha   90.00
_cell.angle_beta   90.00
_cell.angle_gamma   90.00
#
_symmetry.space_group_name_H-M   'P 1'
#
loop_
_entity.id
_entity.type
_entity.pdbx_description
1 polymer ?
#
loop_
_entity_poly.entity_id
_entity_poly.type
_entity_poly.pdbx_seq_one_letter_code
_entity_poly.pdbx_strand_id
1 'polypeptide(L)'
;MKVLDASWYMPDEQRNPLQEYQVAHIPGALFFDVDGISDRTTNLPHMLPSEEAFVAAVSALGIENKDGVVVYDGKGIFSAVRVWW
;
A
#
# COMPACT_ATOMS: atom_id res chain seq x y z
N MET A 1 6.72 14.37 5.27
CA MET A 1 5.87 13.40 5.98
C MET A 1 4.80 12.92 5.02
N LYS A 2 4.62 11.61 4.89
CA LYS A 2 3.70 10.96 3.96
C LYS A 2 2.81 10.01 4.74
N VAL A 3 1.51 10.04 4.45
CA VAL A 3 0.54 9.12 5.03
C VAL A 3 0.11 8.16 3.94
N LEU A 4 0.21 6.86 4.21
CA LEU A 4 -0.12 5.80 3.25
C LEU A 4 -1.35 5.05 3.73
N ASP A 5 -2.36 4.99 2.87
CA ASP A 5 -3.45 4.04 2.97
C ASP A 5 -3.01 2.73 2.32
N ALA A 6 -2.69 1.73 3.14
CA ALA A 6 -2.30 0.40 2.70
C ALA A 6 -3.46 -0.59 2.82
N SER A 7 -4.70 -0.12 2.69
CA SER A 7 -5.88 -0.98 2.77
C SER A 7 -5.82 -2.10 1.73
N TRP A 8 -5.95 -3.32 2.22
CA TRP A 8 -6.11 -4.52 1.42
C TRP A 8 -7.06 -5.46 2.16
N TYR A 9 -7.89 -6.19 1.43
CA TYR A 9 -8.92 -7.05 1.99
C TYR A 9 -8.87 -8.43 1.34
N MET A 10 -9.29 -9.44 2.09
CA MET A 10 -9.38 -10.80 1.55
C MET A 10 -10.43 -10.85 0.41
N PRO A 11 -10.24 -11.71 -0.61
CA PRO A 11 -11.14 -11.77 -1.75
C PRO A 11 -12.61 -12.05 -1.40
N ASP A 12 -12.88 -12.75 -0.30
CA ASP A 12 -14.22 -13.11 0.18
C ASP A 12 -14.94 -11.97 0.90
N GLU A 13 -14.23 -10.92 1.32
CA GLU A 13 -14.83 -9.75 1.99
C GLU A 13 -15.61 -8.85 1.01
N GLN A 14 -15.42 -9.00 -0.30
CA GLN A 14 -16.08 -8.21 -1.35
C GLN A 14 -15.94 -6.69 -1.19
N ARG A 15 -14.82 -6.26 -0.59
CA ARG A 15 -14.47 -4.85 -0.40
C ARG A 15 -13.46 -4.42 -1.46
N ASN A 16 -13.59 -3.20 -1.95
CA ASN A 16 -12.64 -2.61 -2.88
C ASN A 16 -11.86 -1.49 -2.16
N PRO A 17 -10.58 -1.71 -1.82
CA PRO A 17 -9.81 -0.75 -1.03
C PRO A 17 -9.59 0.57 -1.77
N LEU A 18 -9.39 0.54 -3.10
CA LEU A 18 -9.21 1.75 -3.90
C LEU A 18 -10.50 2.58 -3.94
N GLN A 19 -11.65 1.93 -4.09
CA GLN A 19 -12.94 2.61 -4.08
C GLN A 19 -13.24 3.23 -2.71
N GLU A 20 -12.98 2.51 -1.62
CA GLU A 20 -13.17 3.02 -0.27
C GLU A 20 -12.25 4.22 0.02
N TYR A 21 -10.97 4.13 -0.36
CA TYR A 21 -10.03 5.23 -0.30
C TYR A 21 -10.55 6.46 -1.06
N GLN A 22 -11.07 6.29 -2.28
CA GLN A 22 -11.62 7.40 -3.07
C GLN A 22 -12.84 8.07 -2.41
N VAL A 23 -13.64 7.31 -1.66
CA VAL A 23 -14.79 7.84 -0.91
C VAL A 23 -14.34 8.59 0.34
N ALA A 24 -13.43 8.01 1.11
CA ALA A 24 -12.91 8.61 2.32
C ALA A 24 -11.51 8.08 2.66
N HIS A 25 -10.61 9.02 2.93
CA HIS A 25 -9.25 8.75 3.41
C HIS A 25 -8.79 9.92 4.29
N ILE A 26 -7.69 9.73 5.01
CA ILE A 26 -7.04 10.85 5.73
C ILE A 26 -6.62 11.91 4.69
N PRO A 27 -6.94 13.20 4.87
CA PRO A 27 -6.61 14.23 3.88
C PRO A 27 -5.12 14.23 3.49
N GLY A 28 -4.85 14.11 2.19
CA GLY A 28 -3.49 14.07 1.65
C GLY A 28 -2.78 12.72 1.79
N ALA A 29 -3.44 11.68 2.28
CA ALA A 29 -2.93 10.32 2.21
C ALA A 29 -2.75 9.88 0.76
N LEU A 30 -1.86 8.91 0.54
CA LEU A 30 -1.58 8.28 -0.74
C LEU A 30 -2.03 6.82 -0.65
N PHE A 31 -2.67 6.32 -1.69
CA PHE A 31 -3.03 4.90 -1.75
C PHE A 31 -1.80 4.06 -2.11
N PHE A 32 -1.47 3.08 -1.27
CA PHE A 32 -0.41 2.10 -1.50
C PHE A 32 -1.05 0.80 -1.98
N ASP A 33 -0.91 0.51 -3.28
CA ASP A 33 -1.46 -0.70 -3.89
C ASP A 33 -0.60 -1.92 -3.54
N VAL A 34 -0.99 -2.67 -2.50
CA VAL A 34 -0.26 -3.86 -2.02
C VAL A 34 -0.16 -4.95 -3.09
N ASP A 35 -1.16 -5.08 -3.97
CA ASP A 35 -1.13 -6.06 -5.07
C ASP A 35 -0.30 -5.55 -6.26
N GLY A 36 -0.32 -4.25 -6.51
CA GLY A 36 0.48 -3.61 -7.54
C GLY A 36 1.97 -3.55 -7.19
N ILE A 37 2.29 -3.33 -5.92
CA ILE A 37 3.66 -3.19 -5.38
C ILE A 37 4.09 -4.52 -4.73
N SER A 38 4.04 -5.58 -5.53
CA SER A 38 4.53 -6.91 -5.16
C SER A 38 5.31 -7.54 -6.32
N ASP A 39 6.05 -8.61 -6.06
CA ASP A 39 6.63 -9.42 -7.13
C ASP A 39 5.54 -10.22 -7.85
N ARG A 40 5.24 -9.81 -9.08
CA ARG A 40 4.24 -10.41 -9.96
C ARG A 40 4.83 -11.44 -10.93
N THR A 41 6.11 -11.78 -10.79
CA THR A 41 6.78 -12.81 -11.60
C THR A 41 6.58 -14.23 -11.05
N THR A 42 6.10 -14.34 -9.81
CA THR A 42 5.78 -15.62 -9.16
C THR A 42 4.28 -15.88 -9.13
N ASN A 43 3.90 -17.13 -8.89
CA ASN A 43 2.50 -17.52 -8.66
C ASN A 43 2.07 -17.36 -7.19
N LEU A 44 2.94 -16.81 -6.32
CA LEU A 44 2.63 -16.57 -4.92
C LEU A 44 2.14 -15.13 -4.73
N PRO A 45 1.11 -14.90 -3.90
CA PRO A 45 0.61 -13.55 -3.65
C PRO A 45 1.55 -12.75 -2.75
N HIS A 46 1.56 -11.42 -2.93
CA HIS A 46 2.24 -10.47 -2.04
C HIS A 46 3.72 -10.78 -1.75
N MET A 47 4.42 -11.33 -2.75
CA MET A 47 5.86 -11.53 -2.64
C MET A 47 6.60 -10.20 -2.67
N LEU A 48 7.72 -10.12 -1.96
CA LEU A 48 8.53 -8.90 -1.92
C LEU A 48 9.01 -8.56 -3.35
N PRO A 49 8.73 -7.35 -3.87
CA PRO A 49 9.24 -6.92 -5.19
C PRO A 49 10.77 -6.79 -5.18
N SER A 50 11.38 -6.70 -6.37
CA SER A 50 12.79 -6.30 -6.45
C SER A 50 12.99 -4.88 -5.92
N GLU A 51 14.23 -4.56 -5.54
CA GLU A 51 14.58 -3.22 -5.06
C GLU A 51 14.21 -2.15 -6.10
N GLU A 52 14.51 -2.38 -7.37
CA GLU A 52 14.24 -1.43 -8.45
C GLU A 52 12.74 -1.20 -8.64
N ALA A 53 11.93 -2.27 -8.56
CA ALA A 53 10.48 -2.18 -8.68
C ALA A 53 9.87 -1.44 -7.49
N PHE A 54 10.36 -1.72 -6.27
CA PHE A 54 9.92 -1.02 -5.07
C PHE A 54 10.27 0.47 -5.12
N VAL A 55 11.53 0.80 -5.43
CA VAL A 55 12.02 2.18 -5.56
C VAL A 55 11.21 2.95 -6.59
N ALA A 56 10.94 2.35 -7.76
CA ALA A 56 10.12 2.98 -8.79
C ALA A 56 8.70 3.27 -8.30
N ALA A 57 8.06 2.32 -7.60
CA ALA A 57 6.70 2.48 -7.09
C ALA A 57 6.61 3.57 -6.00
N VAL A 58 7.48 3.54 -4.98
CA VAL A 58 7.44 4.54 -3.90
C VAL A 58 7.86 5.93 -4.39
N SER A 59 8.76 6.00 -5.38
CA SER A 59 9.12 7.28 -6.03
C SER A 59 7.97 7.85 -6.84
N ALA A 60 7.16 7.01 -7.50
CA ALA A 60 5.96 7.45 -8.21
C ALA A 60 4.87 7.99 -7.26
N LEU A 61 4.85 7.51 -6.01
CA LEU A 61 4.05 8.08 -4.91
C LEU A 61 4.67 9.37 -4.33
N GLY A 62 5.85 9.78 -4.80
CA GLY A 62 6.56 10.96 -4.34
C GLY A 62 7.11 10.82 -2.91
N ILE A 63 7.45 9.60 -2.49
CA ILE A 63 8.09 9.31 -1.19
C ILE A 63 9.59 9.38 -1.39
N GLU A 64 10.26 10.14 -0.52
CA GLU A 64 11.73 10.26 -0.50
C GLU A 64 12.31 9.74 0.82
N ASN A 65 13.60 9.39 0.84
CA ASN A 65 14.29 8.90 2.04
C ASN A 65 14.27 9.86 3.25
N LYS A 66 13.98 11.15 3.03
CA LYS A 66 13.85 12.16 4.09
C LYS A 66 12.45 12.23 4.70
N ASP A 67 11.46 11.57 4.10
CA ASP A 67 10.09 11.62 4.58
C ASP A 67 9.89 10.72 5.80
N GLY A 68 9.25 11.27 6.84
CA GLY A 68 8.58 10.41 7.82
C GLY A 68 7.36 9.75 7.18
N VAL A 69 7.21 8.44 7.33
CA VAL A 69 6.11 7.67 6.74
C VAL A 69 5.19 7.16 7.86
N VAL A 70 3.89 7.38 7.69
CA VAL A 70 2.83 6.82 8.54
C VAL A 70 1.97 5.92 7.66
N VAL A 71 1.71 4.70 8.11
CA VAL A 71 0.91 3.71 7.36
C VAL A 71 -0.32 3.36 8.17
N TYR A 72 -1.48 3.28 7.51
CA TYR A 72 -2.72 2.78 8.10
C TYR A 72 -3.45 1.85 7.13
N ASP A 73 -4.46 1.14 7.63
CA ASP A 73 -5.41 0.40 6.80
C ASP A 73 -6.84 0.54 7.35
N GLY A 74 -7.83 0.39 6.47
CA GLY A 74 -9.26 0.54 6.78
C GLY A 74 -9.88 -0.68 7.48
N LYS A 75 -9.11 -1.76 7.70
CA LYS A 75 -9.56 -2.94 8.46
C LYS A 75 -9.16 -2.84 9.93
N GLY A 76 -8.06 -2.15 10.24
CA GLY A 76 -7.43 -2.07 11.56
C GLY A 76 -6.01 -2.64 11.56
N ILE A 77 -5.81 -3.80 12.19
CA ILE A 77 -4.49 -4.47 12.30
C ILE A 77 -4.43 -5.57 11.24
N PHE A 78 -4.20 -5.22 9.97
CA PHE A 78 -4.16 -6.22 8.90
C PHE A 78 -3.03 -5.98 7.90
N SER A 79 -3.20 -5.07 6.96
CA SER A 79 -2.27 -4.88 5.83
C SER A 79 -1.26 -3.78 6.07
N ALA A 80 -1.53 -2.80 6.94
CA ALA A 80 -0.63 -1.69 7.22
C ALA A 80 0.74 -2.13 7.75
N VAL A 81 0.76 -3.15 8.60
CA VAL A 81 2.00 -3.70 9.19
C VAL A 81 2.92 -4.33 8.13
N ARG A 82 2.36 -4.79 7.01
CA ARG A 82 3.15 -5.34 5.89
C ARG A 82 3.90 -4.25 5.14
N VAL A 83 3.31 -3.07 4.98
CA VAL A 83 3.92 -1.96 4.25
C VAL A 83 4.90 -1.18 5.15
N TRP A 84 4.71 -1.22 6.47
CA TRP A 84 5.67 -0.66 7.42
C TRP A 84 6.99 -1.44 7.46
N TRP A 85 6.94 -2.77 7.29
CA TRP A 85 8.11 -3.64 7.23
C TRP A 85 8.84 -3.48 5.90
#